data_AF-F6DQF7-F1
#
_entry.id   AF-F6DQF7-F1
#
_cell.length_a   1.000
_cell.length_b   1.000
_cell.length_c   1.000
_cell.angle_alpha   90.00
_cell.angle_beta   90.00
_cell.angle_gamma   90.00
#
_symmetry.space_group_name_H-M   'P 1'
#
loop_
_entity.id
_entity.type
_entity.pdbx_description
1 polymer ?
#
loop_
_entity_poly.entity_id
_entity_poly.type
_entity_poly.pdbx_seq_one_letter_code
_entity_poly.pdbx_strand_id
1 'polypeptide(L)'
;MSDFMTSAQDFSKRRVQLAYLDITEQETELMAAHKDLFIKEAERVVEGFYQHLLNFSYLKELIEKHSTVEKLKGVQKRYFISLCDPLDHAYIETRLAIGKKHQQIGLYPKWYMGAYQIYHSEIQRILAEHHGAGTEAYKQALEAFMKRINLDMQLAIENYILDQLQQLISFQQDIGSVAEIIDDIAEQTNMLSLNASIEAARAGDHGRTFAVVAQEVRKLAERSSQSARDIAKMVSSNQEAIEKMKKSSEE
;
A
#
# COMPACT_ATOMS: atom_id res chain seq x y z
N MET A 1 -0.88 9.75 -18.21
CA MET A 1 -1.60 8.52 -18.62
C MET A 1 -1.95 7.77 -17.34
N SER A 2 -3.18 7.58 -16.94
CA SER A 2 -4.46 8.17 -17.31
C SER A 2 -5.26 8.28 -16.00
N ASP A 3 -6.21 9.21 -15.93
CA ASP A 3 -7.21 9.29 -14.86
C ASP A 3 -7.64 7.89 -14.40
N PHE A 4 -7.23 7.49 -13.20
CA PHE A 4 -7.75 6.30 -12.56
C PHE A 4 -9.18 6.64 -12.12
N MET A 5 -10.11 6.34 -13.04
CA MET A 5 -11.47 5.88 -12.80
C MET A 5 -12.29 6.71 -11.80
N THR A 6 -12.84 7.83 -12.27
CA THR A 6 -13.77 8.65 -11.50
C THR A 6 -15.15 7.97 -11.32
N SER A 7 -15.51 7.84 -10.04
CA SER A 7 -16.81 8.06 -9.39
C SER A 7 -17.93 7.00 -9.33
N ALA A 8 -18.09 6.05 -10.26
CA ALA A 8 -19.20 5.08 -10.17
C ALA A 8 -18.80 3.71 -9.61
N GLN A 9 -17.67 3.18 -10.09
CA GLN A 9 -17.19 1.84 -9.74
C GLN A 9 -16.57 1.81 -8.33
N ASP A 10 -15.83 2.87 -7.97
CA ASP A 10 -15.34 3.06 -6.59
C ASP A 10 -16.49 3.18 -5.61
N PHE A 11 -17.54 3.94 -5.93
CA PHE A 11 -18.68 4.08 -5.03
C PHE A 11 -19.43 2.75 -4.81
N SER A 12 -19.57 1.93 -5.86
CA SER A 12 -20.15 0.57 -5.73
C SER A 12 -19.30 -0.34 -4.83
N LYS A 13 -17.97 -0.30 -4.96
CA LYS A 13 -17.06 -1.06 -4.08
C LYS A 13 -17.19 -0.59 -2.62
N ARG A 14 -17.24 0.73 -2.39
CA ARG A 14 -17.48 1.28 -1.06
C ARG A 14 -18.80 0.85 -0.46
N ARG A 15 -19.87 0.75 -1.26
CA ARG A 15 -21.17 0.24 -0.76
C ARG A 15 -21.08 -1.19 -0.24
N VAL A 16 -20.33 -2.08 -0.91
CA VAL A 16 -20.12 -3.45 -0.43
C VAL A 16 -19.33 -3.46 0.88
N GLN A 17 -18.26 -2.68 0.97
CA GLN A 17 -17.45 -2.55 2.19
C GLN A 17 -18.27 -2.01 3.37
N LEU A 18 -19.09 -0.99 3.14
CA LEU A 18 -19.98 -0.42 4.16
C LEU A 18 -21.06 -1.42 4.60
N ALA A 19 -21.63 -2.17 3.66
CA ALA A 19 -22.60 -3.22 3.95
C ALA A 19 -21.96 -4.38 4.75
N TYR A 20 -20.70 -4.75 4.43
CA TYR A 20 -19.96 -5.78 5.17
C TYR A 20 -19.69 -5.39 6.63
N LEU A 21 -19.41 -4.11 6.87
CA LEU A 21 -19.23 -3.57 8.22
C LEU A 21 -20.55 -3.31 8.96
N ASP A 22 -21.69 -3.53 8.30
CA ASP A 22 -23.02 -3.26 8.83
C ASP A 22 -23.15 -1.83 9.41
N ILE A 23 -22.60 -0.84 8.70
CA ILE A 23 -22.73 0.58 9.07
C ILE A 23 -24.05 1.11 8.51
N THR A 24 -24.98 1.42 9.40
CA THR A 24 -26.32 1.90 9.05
C THR A 24 -26.43 3.43 9.04
N GLU A 25 -27.49 3.93 8.42
CA GLU A 25 -27.84 5.35 8.48
C GLU A 25 -28.12 5.79 9.93
N GLN A 26 -28.84 4.96 10.70
CA GLN A 26 -29.11 5.19 12.12
C GLN A 26 -27.82 5.31 12.95
N GLU A 27 -26.82 4.48 12.70
CA GLU A 27 -25.52 4.59 13.38
C GLU A 27 -24.76 5.86 12.97
N THR A 28 -24.90 6.30 11.72
CA THR A 28 -24.30 7.54 11.25
C THR A 28 -24.94 8.76 11.90
N GLU A 29 -26.27 8.78 12.03
CA GLU A 29 -27.00 9.80 12.78
C GLU A 29 -26.64 9.77 14.27
N LEU A 30 -26.52 8.58 14.86
CA LEU A 30 -26.09 8.40 16.24
C LEU A 30 -24.69 8.99 16.45
N MET A 31 -23.73 8.72 15.57
CA MET A 31 -22.39 9.32 15.65
C MET A 31 -22.44 10.84 15.52
N ALA A 32 -23.28 11.38 14.61
CA ALA A 32 -23.45 12.81 14.42
C ALA A 32 -23.98 13.51 15.69
N ALA A 33 -24.88 12.86 16.44
CA ALA A 33 -25.39 13.40 17.71
C ALA A 33 -24.30 13.59 18.78
N HIS A 34 -23.15 12.93 18.66
CA HIS A 34 -22.01 13.06 19.59
C HIS A 34 -21.03 14.17 19.20
N LYS A 35 -21.25 14.89 18.10
CA LYS A 35 -20.28 15.86 17.56
C LYS A 35 -19.89 16.95 18.56
N ASP A 36 -20.84 17.52 19.28
CA ASP A 36 -20.57 18.56 20.29
C ASP A 36 -19.76 18.02 21.47
N LEU A 37 -19.99 16.77 21.86
CA LEU A 37 -19.19 16.08 22.89
C LEU A 37 -17.75 15.88 22.40
N PHE A 38 -17.58 15.40 21.17
CA PHE A 38 -16.27 15.18 20.58
C PHE A 38 -15.50 16.49 20.40
N ILE A 39 -16.17 17.59 20.02
CA ILE A 39 -15.55 18.94 19.95
C ILE A 39 -14.98 19.36 21.31
N LYS A 40 -15.71 19.13 22.40
CA LYS A 40 -15.27 19.46 23.77
C LYS A 40 -14.07 18.63 24.21
N GLU A 41 -14.05 17.34 23.87
CA GLU A 41 -13.00 16.41 24.27
C GLU A 41 -11.76 16.43 23.37
N ALA A 42 -11.87 16.97 22.15
CA ALA A 42 -10.84 16.83 21.12
C ALA A 42 -9.47 17.38 21.53
N GLU A 43 -9.41 18.44 22.35
CA GLU A 43 -8.14 18.98 22.85
C GLU A 43 -7.40 17.96 23.74
N ARG A 44 -8.12 17.37 24.70
CA ARG A 44 -7.57 16.38 25.63
C ARG A 44 -7.10 15.13 24.92
N VAL A 45 -7.90 14.63 23.96
CA VAL A 45 -7.57 13.44 23.16
C VAL A 45 -6.29 13.65 22.37
N VAL A 46 -6.17 14.78 21.70
CA VAL A 46 -5.02 15.08 20.85
C VAL A 46 -3.75 15.34 21.67
N GLU A 47 -3.86 15.95 22.84
CA GLU A 47 -2.72 16.09 23.76
C GLU A 47 -2.19 14.71 24.18
N GLY A 48 -3.09 13.83 24.66
CA GLY A 48 -2.74 12.46 25.04
C GLY A 48 -2.15 11.66 23.88
N PHE A 49 -2.69 11.83 22.67
CA PHE A 49 -2.19 11.19 21.46
C PHE A 49 -0.72 11.54 21.19
N TYR A 50 -0.37 12.83 21.15
CA TYR A 50 1.02 13.23 20.89
C TYR A 50 1.94 12.95 22.08
N GLN A 51 1.44 13.06 23.32
CA GLN A 51 2.20 12.65 24.49
C GLN A 51 2.60 11.17 24.41
N HIS A 52 1.71 10.30 23.91
CA HIS A 52 2.02 8.90 23.68
C HIS A 52 3.03 8.70 22.55
N LEU A 53 2.77 9.27 21.37
CA LEU A 53 3.60 9.11 20.17
C LEU A 53 5.05 9.54 20.40
N LEU A 54 5.27 10.63 21.14
CA LEU A 54 6.61 11.18 21.39
C LEU A 54 7.49 10.30 22.29
N ASN A 55 6.93 9.26 22.92
CA ASN A 55 7.73 8.25 23.63
C ASN A 55 8.49 7.31 22.68
N PHE A 56 8.20 7.36 21.37
CA PHE A 56 8.85 6.53 20.35
C PHE A 56 9.74 7.40 19.48
N SER A 57 11.06 7.20 19.56
CA SER A 57 12.06 8.01 18.85
C SER A 57 11.81 8.07 17.35
N TYR A 58 11.51 6.94 16.72
CA TYR A 58 11.18 6.86 15.29
C TYR A 58 10.01 7.79 14.91
N LEU A 59 8.93 7.82 15.70
CA LEU A 59 7.77 8.67 15.41
C LEU A 59 8.07 10.14 15.65
N LYS A 60 8.85 10.44 16.70
CA LYS A 60 9.32 11.80 16.99
C LYS A 60 10.14 12.34 15.82
N GLU A 61 11.16 11.61 15.38
CA GLU A 61 12.01 11.98 14.25
C GLU A 61 11.20 12.18 12.96
N LEU A 62 10.23 11.30 12.70
CA LEU A 62 9.37 11.39 11.53
C LEU A 62 8.50 12.66 11.56
N ILE A 63 7.94 13.00 12.73
CA ILE A 63 7.16 14.23 12.92
C ILE A 63 8.06 15.44 12.70
N GLU A 64 9.22 15.51 13.34
CA GLU A 64 10.15 16.65 13.26
C GLU A 64 10.68 16.87 11.84
N LYS A 65 10.86 15.79 11.07
CA LYS A 65 11.30 15.85 9.66
C LYS A 65 10.24 16.45 8.73
N HIS A 66 8.95 16.21 9.00
CA HIS A 66 7.88 16.53 8.05
C HIS A 66 6.91 17.62 8.53
N SER A 67 6.91 17.97 9.82
CA SER A 67 5.97 18.92 10.42
C SER A 67 6.41 19.35 11.83
N THR A 68 5.47 19.89 12.59
CA THR A 68 5.60 20.20 14.02
C THR A 68 4.40 19.62 14.77
N VAL A 69 4.60 19.21 16.03
CA VAL A 69 3.50 18.72 16.88
C VAL A 69 2.34 19.71 16.93
N GLU A 70 2.60 21.01 17.12
CA GLU A 70 1.55 22.05 17.19
C GLU A 70 0.64 22.07 15.95
N LYS A 71 1.24 22.13 14.76
CA LYS A 71 0.49 22.07 13.50
C LYS A 71 -0.31 20.77 13.36
N LEU A 72 0.29 19.64 13.73
CA LEU A 72 -0.36 18.35 13.59
C LEU A 72 -1.50 18.15 14.60
N LYS A 73 -1.39 18.70 15.82
CA LYS A 73 -2.49 18.71 16.80
C LYS A 73 -3.76 19.30 16.20
N GLY A 74 -3.65 20.45 15.52
CA GLY A 74 -4.80 21.07 14.84
C GLY A 74 -5.40 20.20 13.73
N VAL A 75 -4.58 19.48 12.97
CA VAL A 75 -5.06 18.53 11.93
C VAL A 75 -5.73 17.32 12.58
N GLN A 76 -5.10 16.75 13.61
CA GLN A 76 -5.58 15.56 14.30
C GLN A 76 -6.88 15.83 15.06
N LYS A 77 -7.05 17.04 15.59
CA LYS A 77 -8.29 17.51 16.22
C LYS A 77 -9.45 17.49 15.23
N ARG A 78 -9.24 18.01 14.02
CA ARG A 78 -10.24 17.96 12.94
C ARG A 78 -10.55 16.53 12.53
N TYR A 79 -9.53 15.69 12.42
CA TYR A 79 -9.72 14.27 12.13
C TYR A 79 -10.61 13.59 13.18
N PHE A 80 -10.29 13.74 14.48
CA PHE A 80 -11.07 13.14 15.57
C PHE A 80 -12.53 13.60 15.57
N ILE A 81 -12.78 14.91 15.43
CA ILE A 81 -14.14 15.46 15.36
C ILE A 81 -14.88 14.91 14.13
N SER A 82 -14.19 14.77 13.00
CA SER A 82 -14.81 14.29 11.77
C SER A 82 -15.28 12.83 11.85
N LEU A 83 -14.92 12.05 12.88
CA LEU A 83 -15.51 10.72 13.09
C LEU A 83 -17.05 10.78 13.23
N CYS A 84 -17.57 11.92 13.66
CA CYS A 84 -19.00 12.23 13.75
C CYS A 84 -19.61 12.80 12.45
N ASP A 85 -18.83 13.01 11.40
CA ASP A 85 -19.34 13.56 10.14
C ASP A 85 -20.12 12.49 9.35
N PRO A 86 -21.01 12.92 8.42
CA PRO A 86 -21.69 12.01 7.51
C PRO A 86 -20.71 11.15 6.73
N LEU A 87 -21.08 9.89 6.50
CA LEU A 87 -20.28 8.96 5.71
C LEU A 87 -20.59 9.11 4.22
N ASP A 88 -20.13 10.21 3.65
CA ASP A 88 -20.29 10.52 2.24
C ASP A 88 -19.00 10.30 1.44
N HIS A 89 -19.03 10.65 0.16
CA HIS A 89 -17.88 10.55 -0.72
C HIS A 89 -16.70 11.41 -0.23
N ALA A 90 -16.98 12.62 0.26
CA ALA A 90 -15.95 13.55 0.71
C ALA A 90 -15.24 13.03 1.98
N TYR A 91 -15.99 12.37 2.87
CA TYR A 91 -15.42 11.66 4.01
C TYR A 91 -14.39 10.61 3.55
N ILE A 92 -14.79 9.73 2.64
CA ILE A 92 -13.95 8.63 2.14
C ILE A 92 -12.70 9.17 1.43
N GLU A 93 -12.85 10.14 0.54
CA GLU A 93 -11.73 10.77 -0.16
C GLU A 93 -10.73 11.40 0.81
N THR A 94 -11.24 12.05 1.87
CA THR A 94 -10.39 12.62 2.91
C THR A 94 -9.58 11.53 3.61
N ARG A 95 -10.17 10.38 3.94
CA ARG A 95 -9.46 9.25 4.58
C ARG A 95 -8.39 8.65 3.68
N LEU A 96 -8.71 8.43 2.41
CA LEU A 96 -7.75 7.97 1.42
C LEU A 96 -6.58 8.96 1.28
N ALA A 97 -6.86 10.26 1.19
CA ALA A 97 -5.82 11.29 1.10
C ALA A 97 -4.91 11.31 2.34
N ILE A 98 -5.46 11.14 3.54
CA ILE A 98 -4.68 11.03 4.77
C ILE A 98 -3.79 9.77 4.73
N GLY A 99 -4.34 8.62 4.31
CA GLY A 99 -3.58 7.38 4.14
C GLY A 99 -2.38 7.56 3.20
N LYS A 100 -2.61 8.17 2.04
CA LYS A 100 -1.57 8.50 1.07
C LYS A 100 -0.50 9.42 1.64
N LYS A 101 -0.87 10.41 2.47
CA LYS A 101 0.12 11.30 3.11
C LYS A 101 1.03 10.56 4.10
N HIS A 102 0.48 9.65 4.89
CA HIS A 102 1.26 8.83 5.81
C HIS A 102 2.21 7.88 5.06
N GLN A 103 1.75 7.29 3.96
CA GLN A 103 2.60 6.47 3.08
C GLN A 103 3.76 7.30 2.49
N GLN A 104 3.48 8.50 1.98
CA GLN A 104 4.48 9.39 1.37
C GLN A 104 5.58 9.83 2.33
N ILE A 105 5.29 10.00 3.63
CA ILE A 105 6.30 10.33 4.64
C ILE A 105 7.05 9.09 5.16
N GLY A 106 6.71 7.89 4.68
CA GLY A 106 7.33 6.64 5.10
C GLY A 106 6.90 6.18 6.50
N LEU A 107 5.70 6.56 6.96
CA LEU A 107 5.16 6.02 8.22
C LEU A 107 4.82 4.55 8.01
N TYR A 108 5.48 3.65 8.74
CA TYR A 108 5.21 2.22 8.59
C TYR A 108 3.80 1.84 9.12
N PRO A 109 3.01 0.99 8.42
CA PRO A 109 1.60 0.72 8.73
C PRO A 109 1.32 0.32 10.17
N LYS A 110 2.22 -0.45 10.82
CA LYS A 110 2.02 -0.90 12.21
C LYS A 110 1.84 0.24 13.20
N TRP A 111 2.54 1.36 12.99
CA TRP A 111 2.46 2.53 13.85
C TRP A 111 1.17 3.29 13.61
N TYR A 112 0.76 3.37 12.34
CA TYR A 112 -0.49 4.02 11.97
C TYR A 112 -1.70 3.24 12.48
N MET A 113 -1.72 1.91 12.29
CA MET A 113 -2.77 1.04 12.84
C MET A 113 -2.78 1.06 14.38
N GLY A 114 -1.60 1.02 15.01
CA GLY A 114 -1.47 1.10 16.46
C GLY A 114 -2.02 2.41 17.05
N ALA A 115 -1.93 3.52 16.31
CA ALA A 115 -2.47 4.80 16.74
C ALA A 115 -4.00 4.80 16.88
N TYR A 116 -4.72 3.93 16.17
CA TYR A 116 -6.17 3.77 16.34
C TYR A 116 -6.55 3.20 17.71
N GLN A 117 -5.66 2.44 18.36
CA GLN A 117 -5.90 1.97 19.74
C GLN A 117 -6.08 3.14 20.71
N ILE A 118 -5.39 4.27 20.48
CA ILE A 118 -5.53 5.48 21.30
C ILE A 118 -6.95 6.04 21.13
N TYR A 119 -7.45 6.12 19.89
CA TYR A 119 -8.83 6.52 19.63
C TYR A 119 -9.85 5.57 20.25
N HIS A 120 -9.64 4.26 20.15
CA HIS A 120 -10.51 3.27 20.79
C HIS A 120 -10.63 3.53 22.29
N SER A 121 -9.51 3.70 23.00
CA SER A 121 -9.50 3.95 24.44
C SER A 121 -10.18 5.28 24.80
N GLU A 122 -9.93 6.35 24.05
CA GLU A 122 -10.55 7.66 24.32
C GLU A 122 -12.04 7.67 24.00
N ILE A 123 -12.48 7.10 22.86
CA ILE A 123 -13.90 7.00 22.52
C ILE A 123 -14.64 6.21 23.60
N GLN A 124 -14.08 5.07 24.03
CA GLN A 124 -14.69 4.27 25.09
C GLN A 124 -14.85 5.07 26.39
N ARG A 125 -13.81 5.82 26.78
CA ARG A 125 -13.84 6.69 27.97
C ARG A 125 -14.93 7.76 27.84
N ILE A 126 -14.93 8.50 26.73
CA ILE A 126 -15.86 9.62 26.47
C ILE A 126 -17.32 9.14 26.51
N LEU A 127 -17.61 8.03 25.84
CA LEU A 127 -18.97 7.48 25.80
C LEU A 127 -19.39 6.91 27.16
N ALA A 128 -18.48 6.28 27.90
CA ALA A 128 -18.77 5.74 29.23
C ALA A 128 -19.08 6.86 30.23
N GLU A 129 -18.32 7.97 30.17
CA GLU A 129 -18.57 9.17 31.01
C GLU A 129 -19.88 9.86 30.64
N HIS A 130 -20.25 9.88 29.36
CA HIS A 130 -21.46 10.56 28.88
C HIS A 130 -22.76 9.77 29.10
N HIS A 131 -22.78 8.49 28.74
CA HIS A 131 -23.97 7.63 28.79
C HIS A 131 -24.06 6.76 30.03
N GLY A 132 -23.00 6.69 30.83
CA GLY A 132 -22.83 5.69 31.88
C GLY A 132 -22.34 4.36 31.31
N ALA A 133 -21.27 3.82 31.90
CA ALA A 133 -20.71 2.53 31.48
C ALA A 133 -21.74 1.41 31.55
N GLY A 134 -21.88 0.64 30.47
CA GLY A 134 -22.74 -0.55 30.40
C GLY A 134 -24.21 -0.28 30.06
N THR A 135 -24.63 0.98 29.91
CA THR A 135 -25.98 1.31 29.40
C THR A 135 -26.13 0.89 27.94
N GLU A 136 -27.37 0.74 27.48
CA GLU A 136 -27.65 0.37 26.09
C GLU A 136 -27.19 1.47 25.12
N ALA A 137 -27.42 2.75 25.49
CA ALA A 137 -26.95 3.90 24.72
C ALA A 137 -25.41 3.91 24.56
N TYR A 138 -24.68 3.59 25.64
CA TYR A 138 -23.23 3.42 25.59
C TYR A 138 -22.81 2.32 24.61
N LYS A 139 -23.43 1.14 24.68
CA LYS A 139 -23.08 0.00 23.82
C LYS A 139 -23.34 0.31 22.34
N GLN A 140 -24.49 0.88 22.02
CA GLN A 140 -24.86 1.26 20.66
C GLN A 140 -23.93 2.32 20.09
N ALA A 141 -23.62 3.37 20.86
CA ALA A 141 -22.68 4.40 20.42
C ALA A 141 -21.27 3.81 20.24
N LEU A 142 -20.81 2.99 21.19
CA LEU A 142 -19.49 2.37 21.12
C LEU A 142 -19.38 1.51 19.86
N GLU A 143 -20.35 0.63 19.61
CA GLU A 143 -20.38 -0.24 18.43
C GLU A 143 -20.31 0.57 17.12
N ALA A 144 -21.12 1.62 16.99
CA ALA A 144 -21.10 2.51 15.83
C ALA A 144 -19.70 3.11 15.58
N PHE A 145 -19.05 3.62 16.64
CA PHE A 145 -17.69 4.16 16.53
C PHE A 145 -16.63 3.09 16.30
N MET A 146 -16.79 1.86 16.81
CA MET A 146 -15.87 0.76 16.51
C MET A 146 -15.92 0.39 15.03
N LYS A 147 -17.12 0.31 14.45
CA LYS A 147 -17.31 0.09 13.01
C LYS A 147 -16.69 1.23 12.19
N ARG A 148 -16.91 2.49 12.60
CA ARG A 148 -16.31 3.68 11.97
C ARG A 148 -14.79 3.66 11.97
N ILE A 149 -14.17 3.38 13.13
CA ILE A 149 -12.71 3.31 13.23
C ILE A 149 -12.16 2.14 12.41
N ASN A 150 -12.86 1.00 12.39
CA ASN A 150 -12.47 -0.13 11.56
C ASN A 150 -12.45 0.25 10.07
N LEU A 151 -13.50 0.93 9.58
CA LEU A 151 -13.54 1.47 8.21
C LEU A 151 -12.37 2.41 7.93
N ASP A 152 -12.13 3.39 8.80
CA ASP A 152 -11.03 4.34 8.65
C ASP A 152 -9.67 3.65 8.56
N MET A 153 -9.46 2.60 9.36
CA MET A 153 -8.24 1.80 9.30
C MET A 153 -8.09 1.08 7.95
N GLN A 154 -9.17 0.51 7.39
CA GLN A 154 -9.15 -0.12 6.06
C GLN A 154 -8.82 0.89 4.95
N LEU A 155 -9.47 2.06 4.97
CA LEU A 155 -9.23 3.13 3.99
C LEU A 155 -7.80 3.69 4.09
N ALA A 156 -7.27 3.81 5.31
CA ALA A 156 -5.93 4.33 5.55
C ALA A 156 -4.84 3.42 4.96
N ILE A 157 -4.99 2.10 5.06
CA ILE A 157 -3.98 1.13 4.58
C ILE A 157 -4.09 0.81 3.09
N GLU A 158 -5.23 1.09 2.46
CA GLU A 158 -5.47 0.76 1.05
C GLU A 158 -4.40 1.35 0.12
N ASN A 159 -4.03 2.62 0.33
CA ASN A 159 -2.98 3.27 -0.45
C ASN A 159 -1.59 2.65 -0.26
N TYR A 160 -1.31 2.03 0.89
CA TYR A 160 -0.05 1.31 1.08
C TYR A 160 0.02 0.06 0.22
N ILE A 161 -1.08 -0.66 0.11
CA ILE A 161 -1.16 -1.89 -0.69
C ILE A 161 -1.04 -1.53 -2.17
N LEU A 162 -1.79 -0.54 -2.63
CA LEU A 162 -1.77 -0.10 -4.03
C LEU A 162 -0.38 0.39 -4.46
N ASP A 163 0.29 1.20 -3.64
CA ASP A 163 1.64 1.69 -3.93
C ASP A 163 2.67 0.55 -3.98
N GLN A 164 2.63 -0.39 -3.04
CA GLN A 164 3.52 -1.56 -3.05
C GLN A 164 3.31 -2.43 -4.29
N LEU A 165 2.06 -2.65 -4.70
CA LEU A 165 1.75 -3.39 -5.92
C LEU A 165 2.27 -2.66 -7.17
N GLN A 166 2.13 -1.33 -7.24
CA GLN A 166 2.66 -0.54 -8.36
C GLN A 166 4.19 -0.59 -8.43
N GLN A 167 4.87 -0.47 -7.29
CA GLN A 167 6.34 -0.61 -7.24
C GLN A 167 6.79 -1.99 -7.68
N LEU A 168 6.09 -3.05 -7.25
CA LEU A 168 6.37 -4.41 -7.69
C LEU A 168 6.19 -4.57 -9.20
N ILE A 169 5.12 -4.02 -9.79
CA ILE A 169 4.90 -4.05 -11.24
C ILE A 169 6.04 -3.37 -11.98
N SER A 170 6.43 -2.17 -11.56
CA SER A 170 7.55 -1.43 -12.17
C SER A 170 8.85 -2.24 -12.11
N PHE A 171 9.15 -2.83 -10.96
CA PHE A 171 10.35 -3.64 -10.77
C PHE A 171 10.35 -4.90 -11.65
N GLN A 172 9.19 -5.55 -11.81
CA GLN A 172 9.06 -6.70 -12.72
C GLN A 172 9.24 -6.31 -14.19
N GLN A 173 8.77 -5.12 -14.59
CA GLN A 173 9.00 -4.59 -15.95
C GLN A 173 10.49 -4.36 -16.21
N ASP A 174 11.20 -3.79 -15.24
CA ASP A 174 12.65 -3.55 -15.35
C ASP A 174 13.43 -4.88 -15.47
N ILE A 175 13.09 -5.89 -14.65
CA ILE A 175 13.69 -7.23 -14.76
C ILE A 175 13.41 -7.86 -16.13
N GLY A 176 12.17 -7.75 -16.61
CA GLY A 176 11.78 -8.25 -17.92
C GLY A 176 12.62 -7.65 -19.05
N SER A 177 12.81 -6.32 -19.03
CA SER A 177 13.65 -5.62 -20.01
C SER A 177 15.11 -6.06 -19.95
N VAL A 178 15.67 -6.24 -18.75
CA VAL A 178 17.05 -6.73 -18.60
C VAL A 178 17.18 -8.17 -19.11
N ALA A 179 16.19 -9.02 -18.87
CA ALA A 179 16.19 -10.39 -19.37
C ALA A 179 16.16 -10.43 -20.91
N GLU A 180 15.35 -9.58 -21.54
CA GLU A 180 15.30 -9.44 -23.00
C GLU A 180 16.67 -9.02 -23.58
N ILE A 181 17.31 -8.02 -22.99
CA ILE A 181 18.66 -7.59 -23.40
C ILE A 181 19.69 -8.73 -23.27
N ILE A 182 19.60 -9.55 -22.22
CA ILE A 182 20.50 -10.70 -22.04
C ILE A 182 20.25 -11.76 -23.12
N ASP A 183 18.98 -12.05 -23.47
CA ASP A 183 18.65 -13.01 -24.53
C ASP A 183 19.19 -12.51 -25.89
N ASP A 184 19.04 -11.22 -26.19
CA ASP A 184 19.58 -10.60 -27.41
C ASP A 184 21.11 -10.69 -27.48
N ILE A 185 21.81 -10.37 -26.38
CA ILE A 185 23.28 -10.48 -26.31
C ILE A 185 23.71 -11.94 -26.48
N ALA A 186 22.98 -12.88 -25.86
CA ALA A 186 23.24 -14.29 -25.99
C ALA A 186 23.05 -14.77 -27.42
N GLU A 187 21.99 -14.34 -28.11
CA GLU A 187 21.76 -14.68 -29.52
C GLU A 187 22.85 -14.12 -30.43
N GLN A 188 23.24 -12.86 -30.25
CA GLN A 188 24.36 -12.25 -30.99
C GLN A 188 25.69 -12.97 -30.73
N THR A 189 25.95 -13.34 -29.48
CA THR A 189 27.16 -14.09 -29.09
C THR A 189 27.15 -15.48 -29.73
N ASN A 190 26.00 -16.14 -29.77
CA ASN A 190 25.81 -17.43 -30.44
C ASN A 190 26.12 -17.33 -31.94
N MET A 191 25.65 -16.27 -32.60
CA MET A 191 25.94 -16.00 -34.02
C MET A 191 27.42 -15.69 -34.28
N LEU A 192 28.05 -14.86 -33.43
CA LEU A 192 29.49 -14.60 -33.51
C LEU A 192 30.30 -15.88 -33.35
N SER A 193 29.88 -16.72 -32.41
CA SER A 193 30.51 -18.00 -32.13
C SER A 193 30.40 -18.97 -33.29
N LEU A 194 29.25 -19.00 -33.97
CA LEU A 194 29.04 -19.79 -35.18
C LEU A 194 29.97 -19.33 -36.31
N ASN A 195 30.08 -18.02 -36.54
CA ASN A 195 31.01 -17.45 -37.52
C ASN A 195 32.46 -17.82 -37.20
N ALA A 196 32.85 -17.75 -35.93
CA ALA A 196 34.18 -18.17 -35.47
C ALA A 196 34.43 -19.67 -35.70
N SER A 197 33.44 -20.54 -35.48
CA SER A 197 33.55 -21.97 -35.80
C SER A 197 33.73 -22.23 -37.31
N ILE A 198 33.03 -21.48 -38.17
CA ILE A 198 33.17 -21.59 -39.63
C ILE A 198 34.58 -21.17 -40.06
N GLU A 199 35.08 -20.06 -39.54
CA GLU A 199 36.41 -19.56 -39.90
C GLU A 199 37.53 -20.47 -39.35
N ALA A 200 37.34 -21.03 -38.15
CA ALA A 200 38.23 -22.05 -37.61
C ALA A 200 38.31 -23.29 -38.53
N ALA A 201 37.16 -23.75 -39.06
CA ALA A 201 37.13 -24.87 -40.00
C ALA A 201 37.82 -24.54 -41.32
N ARG A 202 37.68 -23.30 -41.83
CA ARG A 202 38.38 -22.83 -43.04
C ARG A 202 39.89 -22.77 -42.88
N ALA A 203 40.38 -22.41 -41.70
CA ALA A 203 41.82 -22.36 -41.39
C ALA A 203 42.47 -23.75 -41.24
N GLY A 204 41.69 -24.84 -41.31
CA GLY A 204 42.20 -26.21 -41.22
C GLY A 204 42.93 -26.48 -39.90
N ASP A 205 44.14 -27.04 -39.97
CA ASP A 205 44.92 -27.38 -38.78
C ASP A 205 45.28 -26.16 -37.92
N HIS A 206 45.43 -24.97 -38.52
CA HIS A 206 45.72 -23.74 -37.79
C HIS A 206 44.52 -23.22 -36.97
N GLY A 207 43.30 -23.62 -37.31
CA GLY A 207 42.07 -23.20 -36.62
C GLY A 207 41.64 -24.12 -35.48
N ARG A 208 42.32 -25.26 -35.26
CA ARG A 208 41.84 -26.33 -34.37
C ARG A 208 41.61 -25.89 -32.92
N THR A 209 42.50 -25.07 -32.36
CA THR A 209 42.35 -24.48 -31.02
C THR A 209 41.27 -23.40 -30.96
N PHE A 210 41.12 -22.63 -32.04
CA PHE A 210 40.09 -21.59 -32.14
C PHE A 210 38.68 -22.20 -32.25
N ALA A 211 38.54 -23.36 -32.90
CA ALA A 211 37.29 -24.11 -32.98
C ALA A 211 36.77 -24.52 -31.59
N VAL A 212 37.66 -24.93 -30.68
CA VAL A 212 37.29 -25.29 -29.30
C VAL A 212 36.78 -24.08 -28.53
N VAL A 213 37.45 -22.93 -28.64
CA VAL A 213 37.01 -21.68 -28.01
C VAL A 213 35.65 -21.26 -28.54
N ALA A 214 35.45 -21.30 -29.87
CA ALA A 214 34.15 -21.03 -30.47
C ALA A 214 33.06 -22.01 -29.96
N GLN A 215 33.36 -23.30 -29.80
CA GLN A 215 32.36 -24.21 -29.25
C GLN A 215 31.96 -23.87 -27.80
N GLU A 216 32.91 -23.46 -26.95
CA GLU A 216 32.61 -23.09 -25.56
C GLU A 216 31.86 -21.74 -25.46
N VAL A 217 32.19 -20.76 -26.30
CA VAL A 217 31.42 -19.49 -26.38
C VAL A 217 29.99 -19.76 -26.80
N ARG A 218 29.77 -20.67 -27.77
CA ARG A 218 28.43 -21.07 -28.21
C ARG A 218 27.61 -21.67 -27.07
N LYS A 219 28.18 -22.63 -26.33
CA LYS A 219 27.51 -23.24 -25.17
C LYS A 219 27.19 -22.20 -24.09
N LEU A 220 28.09 -21.25 -23.84
CA LEU A 220 27.85 -20.18 -22.88
C LEU A 220 26.70 -19.27 -23.32
N ALA A 221 26.65 -18.93 -24.61
CA ALA A 221 25.57 -18.16 -25.21
C ALA A 221 24.22 -18.89 -25.10
N GLU A 222 24.15 -20.16 -25.49
CA GLU A 222 22.94 -20.99 -25.36
C GLU A 222 22.45 -21.07 -23.90
N ARG A 223 23.36 -21.23 -22.93
CA ARG A 223 23.03 -21.22 -21.49
C ARG A 223 22.55 -19.86 -20.99
N SER A 224 23.11 -18.78 -21.51
CA SER A 224 22.73 -17.41 -21.14
C SER A 224 21.32 -17.09 -21.65
N SER A 225 21.03 -17.45 -22.91
CA SER A 225 19.69 -17.35 -23.50
C SER A 225 18.66 -18.16 -22.72
N GLN A 226 18.97 -19.40 -22.38
CA GLN A 226 18.08 -20.22 -21.55
C GLN A 226 17.79 -19.57 -20.19
N SER A 227 18.82 -19.01 -19.54
CA SER A 227 18.67 -18.34 -18.24
C SER A 227 17.81 -17.07 -18.35
N ALA A 228 18.01 -16.27 -19.40
CA ALA A 228 17.18 -15.10 -19.70
C ALA A 228 15.70 -15.47 -19.89
N ARG A 229 15.43 -16.53 -20.66
CA ARG A 229 14.06 -17.04 -20.85
C ARG A 229 13.42 -17.54 -19.57
N ASP A 230 14.18 -18.17 -18.69
CA ASP A 230 13.67 -18.62 -17.39
C ASP A 230 13.38 -17.43 -16.46
N ILE A 231 14.18 -16.37 -16.51
CA ILE A 231 13.85 -15.09 -15.86
C ILE A 231 12.55 -14.52 -16.42
N ALA A 232 12.38 -14.46 -17.74
CA ALA A 232 11.16 -13.96 -18.36
C ALA A 232 9.90 -14.74 -17.92
N LYS A 233 9.99 -16.08 -17.80
CA LYS A 233 8.91 -16.91 -17.26
C LYS A 233 8.60 -16.58 -15.79
N MET A 234 9.63 -16.38 -14.96
CA MET A 234 9.43 -15.98 -13.55
C MET A 234 8.74 -14.62 -13.44
N VAL A 235 9.14 -13.65 -14.28
CA VAL A 235 8.49 -12.33 -14.38
C VAL A 235 7.01 -12.47 -14.74
N SER A 236 6.68 -13.27 -15.76
CA SER A 236 5.29 -13.54 -16.17
C SER A 236 4.46 -14.16 -15.03
N SER A 237 5.01 -15.16 -14.34
CA SER A 237 4.33 -15.80 -13.20
C SER A 237 4.07 -14.81 -12.05
N ASN A 238 5.04 -13.94 -11.76
CA ASN A 238 4.88 -12.89 -10.76
C ASN A 238 3.83 -11.85 -11.17
N GLN A 239 3.76 -11.48 -12.45
CA GLN A 239 2.72 -10.58 -12.96
C GLN A 239 1.32 -11.17 -12.81
N GLU A 240 1.14 -12.47 -13.09
CA GLU A 240 -0.13 -13.17 -12.86
C GLU A 240 -0.53 -13.18 -11.37
N ALA A 241 0.43 -13.41 -10.48
CA ALA A 241 0.20 -13.37 -9.03
C ALA A 241 -0.24 -11.96 -8.58
N ILE A 242 0.41 -10.92 -9.08
CA ILE A 242 0.07 -9.52 -8.80
C ILE A 242 -1.35 -9.19 -9.31
N GLU A 243 -1.69 -9.59 -10.54
CA GLU A 243 -3.01 -9.31 -11.10
C GLU A 243 -4.12 -10.02 -10.32
N LYS A 244 -3.86 -11.25 -9.85
CA LYS A 244 -4.76 -11.97 -8.95
C LYS A 244 -4.96 -11.22 -7.63
N MET A 245 -3.90 -10.69 -7.03
CA MET A 245 -3.99 -9.89 -5.81
C MET A 245 -4.80 -8.61 -6.03
N LYS A 246 -4.55 -7.90 -7.14
CA LYS A 246 -5.29 -6.71 -7.51
C LYS A 246 -6.78 -7.01 -7.66
N LYS A 247 -7.14 -8.06 -8.40
CA LYS A 247 -8.54 -8.48 -8.56
C LYS A 247 -9.20 -8.80 -7.22
N SER A 248 -8.51 -9.51 -6.32
CA SER A 248 -9.05 -9.81 -4.98
C SER A 248 -9.21 -8.58 -4.08
N SER A 249 -8.48 -7.50 -4.34
CA SER A 249 -8.66 -6.22 -3.66
C SER A 249 -9.83 -5.41 -4.21
N GLU A 250 -10.34 -5.77 -5.38
CA GLU A 250 -11.43 -5.07 -6.07
C GLU A 250 -12.81 -5.73 -5.88
N GLU A 251 -12.83 -6.98 -5.40
CA GLU A 251 -14.03 -7.79 -5.07
C GLU A 251 -14.47 -7.56 -3.61
#